data_AF-A0AA37T8X6-F1
#
_entry.id   AF-A0AA37T8X6-F1
#
_cell.length_a   1.000
_cell.length_b   1.000
_cell.length_c   1.000
_cell.angle_alpha   90.00
_cell.angle_beta   90.00
_cell.angle_gamma   90.00
#
_symmetry.space_group_name_H-M   'P 1'
#
loop_
_entity.id
_entity.type
_entity.pdbx_description
1 polymer ?
#
loop_
_entity_poly.entity_id
_entity_poly.type
_entity_poly.pdbx_seq_one_letter_code
_entity_poly.pdbx_strand_id
1 'polypeptide(L)'
;MFVNKRALSLKNDRYFYKESLFTGVYFFISNGLVKEKKVCENGMVVGDFELPFPLLNENPKHIVEVEPFIEYVEDYMEQFLVYLDTKPFSGVTYLFNESGYVKAPGNYDSLGKEVEDPAWINGDGKSLLRGVEISQYVKGYDESKACYQDGSLFMLEHVDNSIGLREKYRWNACGEVVFYSYQALFNNLLLFWMKDEFGLLSTFECSIDYFEELSMGSFHPSVGGCCSYSFLSLEALSGKLELSGSGITDEAITSLLKNNSVEKIFELHISSSSITSDSFFNLTSLSGLKKLYLSSCQLSKELFFDLRKSMPWCEIRVGNEI
;
A
#
# COMPACT_ATOMS: atom_id res chain seq x y z
N MET A 1 2.25 10.88 -18.00
CA MET A 1 3.69 10.68 -18.32
C MET A 1 4.53 11.76 -17.66
N PHE A 2 5.72 11.44 -17.14
CA PHE A 2 6.66 12.41 -16.56
C PHE A 2 7.99 12.37 -17.33
N VAL A 3 8.60 13.53 -17.65
CA VAL A 3 9.86 13.59 -18.40
C VAL A 3 10.75 14.76 -17.98
N ASN A 4 12.06 14.66 -18.21
CA ASN A 4 12.94 15.82 -18.18
C ASN A 4 12.65 16.72 -19.40
N LYS A 5 12.56 18.04 -19.23
CA LYS A 5 12.33 19.03 -20.30
C LYS A 5 13.34 18.90 -21.45
N ARG A 6 14.57 18.43 -21.17
CA ARG A 6 15.61 18.15 -22.19
C ARG A 6 15.23 17.05 -23.17
N ALA A 7 14.33 16.14 -22.79
CA ALA A 7 13.82 15.08 -23.66
C ALA A 7 12.68 15.56 -24.58
N LEU A 8 12.24 16.82 -24.44
CA LEU A 8 11.20 17.42 -25.25
C LEU A 8 11.81 18.31 -26.34
N SER A 9 11.14 18.38 -27.49
CA SER A 9 11.42 19.38 -28.52
C SER A 9 10.27 20.39 -28.57
N LEU A 10 10.60 21.68 -28.69
CA LEU A 10 9.63 22.76 -28.85
C LEU A 10 9.52 23.11 -30.34
N LYS A 11 8.32 23.00 -30.92
CA LYS A 11 8.02 23.38 -32.31
C LYS A 11 6.69 24.10 -32.35
N ASN A 12 6.65 25.30 -32.95
CA ASN A 12 5.42 26.11 -33.04
C ASN A 12 4.72 26.25 -31.67
N ASP A 13 5.48 26.59 -30.63
CA ASP A 13 5.02 26.74 -29.24
C ASP A 13 4.37 25.50 -28.61
N ARG A 14 4.67 24.31 -29.16
CA ARG A 14 4.19 23.03 -28.64
C ARG A 14 5.35 22.10 -28.32
N TYR A 15 5.25 21.43 -27.18
CA TYR A 15 6.19 20.40 -26.76
C TYR A 15 5.86 19.05 -27.41
N PHE A 16 6.90 18.39 -27.91
CA PHE A 16 6.84 17.05 -28.51
C PHE A 16 7.80 16.11 -27.80
N TYR A 17 7.38 14.87 -27.58
CA TYR A 17 8.20 13.76 -27.10
C TYR A 17 8.20 12.66 -28.16
N LYS A 18 9.39 12.24 -28.64
CA LYS A 18 9.53 11.24 -29.71
C LYS A 18 8.57 11.51 -30.89
N GLU A 19 8.59 12.75 -31.39
CA GLU A 19 7.78 13.22 -32.53
C GLU A 19 6.27 13.35 -32.32
N SER A 20 5.73 12.93 -31.16
CA SER A 20 4.32 13.07 -30.82
C SER A 20 4.09 14.27 -29.89
N LEU A 21 2.91 14.89 -29.96
CA LEU A 21 2.53 15.95 -29.00
C LEU A 21 2.60 15.40 -27.58
N PHE A 22 3.25 16.16 -26.69
CA PHE A 22 3.48 15.73 -25.32
C PHE A 22 2.26 16.04 -24.44
N THR A 23 1.75 15.01 -23.76
CA THR A 23 0.78 15.14 -22.67
C THR A 23 1.36 14.48 -21.42
N GLY A 24 1.45 15.24 -20.33
CA GLY A 24 2.12 14.80 -19.10
C GLY A 24 2.79 15.94 -18.35
N VAL A 25 3.66 15.61 -17.41
CA VAL A 25 4.42 16.56 -16.59
C VAL A 25 5.87 16.59 -17.08
N TYR A 26 6.46 17.78 -17.23
CA TYR A 26 7.90 17.90 -17.43
C TYR A 26 8.58 18.59 -16.25
N PHE A 27 9.85 18.24 -16.05
CA PHE A 27 10.73 18.88 -15.09
C PHE A 27 11.88 19.59 -15.79
N PHE A 28 12.11 20.86 -15.46
CA PHE A 28 13.36 21.54 -15.83
C PHE A 28 14.38 21.36 -14.71
N ILE A 29 15.48 20.66 -15.01
CA ILE A 29 16.50 20.29 -14.04
C ILE A 29 17.82 20.96 -14.40
N SER A 30 18.44 21.62 -13.43
CA SER A 30 19.73 22.28 -13.59
C SER A 30 20.57 22.04 -12.35
N ASN A 31 21.76 21.46 -12.54
CA ASN A 31 22.71 21.11 -11.47
C ASN A 31 22.06 20.24 -10.38
N GLY A 32 21.35 19.18 -10.78
CA GLY A 32 20.62 18.30 -9.86
C GLY A 32 19.42 18.93 -9.16
N LEU A 33 19.08 20.20 -9.41
CA LEU A 33 17.93 20.88 -8.80
C LEU A 33 16.77 20.99 -9.78
N VAL A 34 15.54 20.69 -9.32
CA VAL A 34 14.33 21.01 -10.07
C VAL A 34 14.09 22.52 -9.99
N LYS A 35 14.03 23.16 -11.15
CA LYS A 35 13.76 24.59 -11.31
C LYS A 35 12.32 24.87 -11.72
N GLU A 36 11.73 23.97 -12.51
CA GLU A 36 10.33 24.06 -12.96
C GLU A 36 9.70 22.66 -12.98
N LYS A 37 8.40 22.60 -12.71
CA LYS A 37 7.56 21.40 -12.87
C LYS A 37 6.23 21.83 -13.49
N LYS A 38 5.98 21.44 -14.74
CA LYS A 38 4.83 21.94 -15.52
C LYS A 38 3.98 20.80 -16.04
N VAL A 39 2.67 20.98 -16.02
CA VAL A 39 1.70 20.08 -16.66
C VAL A 39 1.50 20.55 -18.10
N CYS A 40 1.53 19.62 -19.04
CA CYS A 40 1.29 19.84 -20.45
C CYS A 40 0.15 18.96 -20.97
N GLU A 41 -0.69 19.54 -21.83
CA GLU A 41 -1.73 18.85 -22.58
C GLU A 41 -1.61 19.17 -24.06
N ASN A 42 -1.50 18.15 -24.91
CA ASN A 42 -1.36 18.31 -26.37
C ASN A 42 -0.23 19.27 -26.77
N GLY A 43 0.89 19.18 -26.04
CA GLY A 43 2.08 20.00 -26.20
C GLY A 43 2.01 21.40 -25.58
N MET A 44 0.90 21.82 -24.99
CA MET A 44 0.74 23.15 -24.38
C MET A 44 0.87 23.06 -22.87
N VAL A 45 1.58 24.01 -22.24
CA VAL A 45 1.65 24.11 -20.77
C VAL A 45 0.30 24.60 -20.25
N VAL A 46 -0.33 23.82 -19.36
CA VAL A 46 -1.64 24.14 -18.77
C VAL A 46 -1.55 24.57 -17.30
N GLY A 47 -0.42 24.32 -16.63
CA GLY A 47 -0.26 24.71 -15.23
C GLY A 47 1.06 24.25 -14.61
N ASP A 48 1.22 24.53 -13.33
CA ASP A 48 2.27 23.97 -12.48
C ASP A 48 1.85 22.59 -11.95
N PHE A 49 2.81 21.69 -11.82
CA PHE A 49 2.56 20.39 -11.19
C PHE A 49 2.59 20.52 -9.67
N GLU A 50 1.47 20.23 -9.03
CA GLU A 50 1.36 20.16 -7.57
C GLU A 50 1.62 18.74 -7.09
N LEU A 51 2.26 18.62 -5.92
CA LEU A 51 2.51 17.31 -5.32
C LEU A 51 1.21 16.78 -4.72
N PRO A 52 1.03 15.45 -4.70
CA PRO A 52 -0.20 14.83 -4.21
C PRO A 52 -0.26 14.81 -2.67
N PHE A 53 0.84 15.17 -2.00
CA PHE A 53 0.95 15.23 -0.54
C PHE A 53 1.44 16.62 -0.11
N PRO A 54 1.00 17.09 1.08
CA PRO A 54 1.43 18.37 1.62
C PRO A 54 2.93 18.34 1.92
N LEU A 55 3.61 19.42 1.60
CA LEU A 55 5.02 19.56 1.92
C LEU A 55 5.18 19.91 3.41
N LEU A 56 5.81 19.03 4.18
CA LEU A 56 6.19 19.26 5.59
C LEU A 56 7.10 20.47 5.86
N ASN A 57 7.59 21.18 4.84
CA ASN A 57 8.44 22.36 4.98
C ASN A 57 7.98 23.48 4.04
N GLU A 58 8.10 24.74 4.48
CA GLU A 58 7.61 25.91 3.73
C GLU A 58 8.37 26.18 2.42
N ASN A 59 9.56 25.61 2.23
CA ASN A 59 10.37 25.75 1.00
C ASN A 59 11.32 24.55 0.83
N PRO A 60 10.80 23.36 0.46
CA PRO A 60 11.65 22.18 0.33
C PRO A 60 12.59 22.33 -0.86
N LYS A 61 13.84 21.92 -0.68
CA LYS A 61 14.75 21.77 -1.82
C LYS A 61 14.25 20.62 -2.70
N HIS A 62 14.11 20.85 -3.99
CA HIS A 62 13.72 19.83 -4.95
C HIS A 62 14.95 19.38 -5.75
N ILE A 63 15.31 18.10 -5.66
CA ILE A 63 16.51 17.55 -6.31
C ILE A 63 16.16 16.36 -7.20
N VAL A 64 16.92 16.17 -8.27
CA VAL A 64 16.82 15.03 -9.19
C VAL A 64 18.17 14.37 -9.29
N GLU A 65 18.16 13.03 -9.29
CA GLU A 65 19.34 12.19 -9.48
C GLU A 65 20.25 12.17 -8.25
N VAL A 66 20.22 11.04 -7.56
CA VAL A 66 20.61 10.87 -6.16
C VAL A 66 22.05 10.32 -6.02
N GLU A 67 22.56 9.65 -7.06
CA GLU A 67 23.65 8.69 -6.88
C GLU A 67 25.08 9.23 -6.67
N PRO A 68 25.44 10.52 -6.83
CA PRO A 68 26.71 11.00 -6.26
C PRO A 68 26.57 11.83 -4.99
N PHE A 69 25.36 12.15 -4.52
CA PHE A 69 25.16 13.10 -3.42
C PHE A 69 24.65 12.50 -2.13
N ILE A 70 24.11 11.28 -2.17
CA ILE A 70 23.45 10.65 -1.03
C ILE A 70 24.32 9.51 -0.52
N GLU A 71 24.88 9.72 0.66
CA GLU A 71 25.47 8.65 1.45
C GLU A 71 24.34 7.98 2.24
N TYR A 72 24.12 6.69 1.97
CA TYR A 72 23.25 5.86 2.77
C TYR A 72 24.03 5.39 4.00
N VAL A 73 23.63 5.90 5.17
CA VAL A 73 24.11 5.39 6.45
C VAL A 73 22.96 4.59 7.05
N GLU A 74 23.14 3.29 7.19
CA GLU A 74 22.23 2.44 7.97
C GLU A 74 22.34 2.85 9.44
N ASP A 75 21.23 3.32 10.02
CA ASP A 75 21.11 3.47 11.47
C ASP A 75 20.68 2.13 12.11
N TYR A 76 20.76 2.03 13.44
CA TYR A 76 20.34 0.88 14.25
C TYR A 76 18.88 0.44 14.03
N MET A 77 18.08 1.24 13.33
CA MET A 77 16.68 0.98 12.98
C MET A 77 16.48 0.59 11.51
N GLU A 78 17.55 0.26 10.77
CA GLU A 78 17.52 -0.05 9.32
C GLU A 78 16.95 1.10 8.48
N GLN A 79 17.02 2.33 9.00
CA GLN A 79 16.58 3.52 8.29
C GLN A 79 17.73 4.11 7.50
N PHE A 80 17.43 4.46 6.25
CA PHE A 80 18.35 5.13 5.34
C PHE A 80 18.33 6.64 5.59
N LEU A 81 19.43 7.17 6.12
CA LEU A 81 19.63 8.62 6.18
C LEU A 81 20.10 9.16 4.84
N VAL A 82 19.47 10.25 4.39
CA VAL A 82 19.82 10.95 3.16
C VAL A 82 20.58 12.23 3.48
N TYR A 83 21.77 12.37 2.92
CA TYR A 83 22.60 13.57 3.05
C TYR A 83 22.69 14.35 1.74
N LEU A 84 22.90 15.67 1.83
CA LEU A 84 23.28 16.54 0.72
C LEU A 84 24.37 17.47 1.22
N ASP A 85 25.55 17.42 0.58
CA ASP A 85 26.75 18.18 1.01
C ASP A 85 27.06 17.96 2.51
N THR A 86 27.13 16.69 2.93
CA THR A 86 27.41 16.23 4.32
C THR A 86 26.39 16.66 5.39
N LYS A 87 25.26 17.27 5.00
CA LYS A 87 24.17 17.63 5.92
C LYS A 87 22.94 16.77 5.67
N PRO A 88 22.18 16.38 6.71
CA PRO A 88 20.93 15.66 6.52
C PRO A 88 19.98 16.47 5.62
N PHE A 89 19.44 15.81 4.60
CA PHE A 89 18.63 16.43 3.57
C PHE A 89 17.19 16.64 4.06
N SER A 90 16.66 17.85 3.84
CA SER A 90 15.23 18.15 3.98
C SER A 90 14.72 18.69 2.66
N GLY A 91 13.83 17.97 2.00
CA GLY A 91 13.39 18.31 0.66
C GLY A 91 12.64 17.19 -0.03
N VAL A 92 12.55 17.29 -1.36
CA VAL A 92 11.90 16.29 -2.22
C VAL A 92 12.90 15.82 -3.27
N THR A 93 13.03 14.51 -3.43
CA THR A 93 13.79 13.90 -4.51
C THR A 93 12.83 13.41 -5.60
N TYR A 94 13.32 13.40 -6.83
CA TYR A 94 12.66 12.75 -7.95
C TYR A 94 13.66 11.75 -8.52
N LEU A 95 13.28 10.48 -8.53
CA LEU A 95 14.10 9.42 -9.10
C LEU A 95 13.58 9.10 -10.50
N PHE A 96 14.46 9.30 -11.50
CA PHE A 96 14.25 8.83 -12.87
C PHE A 96 15.29 7.73 -13.14
N ASN A 97 14.98 6.70 -13.93
CA ASN A 97 15.90 5.66 -14.39
C ASN A 97 16.65 6.11 -15.63
N GLU A 98 17.62 5.30 -16.04
CA GLU A 98 18.61 5.57 -17.09
C GLU A 98 18.05 5.91 -18.48
N SER A 99 16.76 5.66 -18.73
CA SER A 99 16.07 6.04 -19.97
C SER A 99 15.05 7.17 -19.80
N GLY A 100 15.02 7.79 -18.61
CA GLY A 100 14.05 8.80 -18.19
C GLY A 100 12.75 8.24 -17.58
N TYR A 101 12.74 6.98 -17.14
CA TYR A 101 11.59 6.29 -16.49
C TYR A 101 11.86 6.08 -14.99
N VAL A 102 11.47 5.02 -14.26
CA VAL A 102 11.73 4.87 -12.80
C VAL A 102 12.45 3.60 -12.42
N LYS A 103 13.27 3.67 -11.36
CA LYS A 103 13.74 2.51 -10.59
C LYS A 103 12.74 2.33 -9.46
N ALA A 104 11.89 1.32 -9.55
CA ALA A 104 10.85 1.07 -8.55
C ALA A 104 11.48 0.67 -7.21
N PRO A 105 10.90 1.06 -6.07
CA PRO A 105 11.30 0.58 -4.76
C PRO A 105 10.78 -0.84 -4.51
N GLY A 106 11.42 -1.54 -3.57
CA GLY A 106 11.27 -2.97 -3.28
C GLY A 106 9.85 -3.55 -3.39
N ASN A 107 9.79 -4.77 -3.91
CA ASN A 107 8.55 -5.53 -4.08
C ASN A 107 8.21 -6.30 -2.81
N TYR A 108 6.90 -6.42 -2.55
CA TYR A 108 6.33 -7.39 -1.64
C TYR A 108 5.57 -8.43 -2.48
N ASP A 109 5.65 -9.72 -2.15
CA ASP A 109 4.93 -10.77 -2.89
C ASP A 109 3.40 -10.67 -2.71
N SER A 110 2.65 -11.60 -3.32
CA SER A 110 1.18 -11.68 -3.14
C SER A 110 0.74 -11.93 -1.69
N LEU A 111 1.68 -12.17 -0.78
CA LEU A 111 1.49 -12.37 0.65
C LEU A 111 2.02 -11.18 1.48
N GLY A 112 2.43 -10.08 0.84
CA GLY A 112 2.92 -8.90 1.54
C GLY A 112 4.31 -9.05 2.16
N LYS A 113 5.11 -10.05 1.76
CA LYS A 113 6.48 -10.22 2.25
C LYS A 113 7.49 -9.54 1.32
N GLU A 114 8.40 -8.75 1.88
CA GLU A 114 9.46 -8.09 1.11
C GLU A 114 10.31 -9.13 0.41
N VAL A 115 10.37 -9.05 -0.92
CA VAL A 115 11.14 -9.95 -1.76
C VAL A 115 12.42 -9.23 -2.12
N GLU A 116 13.54 -9.74 -1.63
CA GLU A 116 14.88 -9.42 -2.11
C GLU A 116 14.99 -9.89 -3.59
N ASP A 117 14.46 -9.10 -4.51
CA ASP A 117 14.57 -9.25 -5.97
C ASP A 117 13.91 -10.55 -6.53
N PRO A 118 12.72 -10.48 -7.15
CA PRO A 118 12.72 -10.19 -8.59
C PRO A 118 11.44 -9.54 -9.20
N ALA A 119 11.62 -9.03 -10.42
CA ALA A 119 10.66 -9.02 -11.53
C ALA A 119 9.45 -8.05 -11.52
N TRP A 120 9.71 -6.78 -11.89
CA TRP A 120 8.86 -6.06 -12.86
C TRP A 120 9.30 -6.32 -14.30
N ILE A 121 9.73 -7.55 -14.51
CA ILE A 121 10.25 -8.07 -15.74
C ILE A 121 9.17 -9.02 -16.22
N ASN A 122 8.51 -8.75 -17.36
CA ASN A 122 7.71 -9.78 -18.01
C ASN A 122 8.61 -11.03 -18.22
N GLY A 123 8.02 -12.21 -18.47
CA GLY A 123 8.80 -13.44 -18.70
C GLY A 123 9.87 -13.37 -19.82
N ASP A 124 10.04 -12.22 -20.48
CA ASP A 124 11.01 -11.89 -21.51
C ASP A 124 12.19 -10.98 -21.07
N GLY A 125 12.30 -10.56 -19.80
CA GLY A 125 13.46 -9.76 -19.38
C GLY A 125 13.26 -8.22 -19.37
N LYS A 126 12.07 -7.67 -19.64
CA LYS A 126 11.89 -6.21 -19.79
C LYS A 126 11.17 -5.52 -18.63
N SER A 127 11.69 -4.38 -18.19
CA SER A 127 10.98 -3.52 -17.23
C SER A 127 9.65 -3.03 -17.82
N LEU A 128 8.52 -3.44 -17.25
CA LEU A 128 7.19 -3.10 -17.75
C LEU A 128 6.70 -1.70 -17.37
N LEU A 129 7.36 -1.03 -16.42
CA LEU A 129 6.80 0.14 -15.77
C LEU A 129 7.50 1.45 -16.14
N ARG A 130 6.72 2.38 -16.71
CA ARG A 130 7.08 3.79 -16.84
C ARG A 130 6.51 4.54 -15.63
N GLY A 131 7.37 5.05 -14.77
CA GLY A 131 6.92 5.78 -13.59
C GLY A 131 7.80 6.96 -13.17
N VAL A 132 7.37 7.66 -12.12
CA VAL A 132 8.17 8.61 -11.32
C VAL A 132 7.97 8.31 -9.84
N GLU A 133 9.07 8.14 -9.11
CA GLU A 133 9.07 8.09 -7.66
C GLU A 133 9.43 9.48 -7.16
N ILE A 134 8.61 10.00 -6.26
CA ILE A 134 8.78 11.26 -5.59
C ILE A 134 8.84 10.97 -4.09
N SER A 135 9.98 11.25 -3.47
CA SER A 135 10.20 10.98 -2.04
C SER A 135 10.48 12.28 -1.31
N GLN A 136 9.90 12.45 -0.14
CA GLN A 136 10.05 13.59 0.75
C GLN A 136 10.86 13.19 1.97
N TYR A 137 11.88 13.99 2.27
CA TYR A 137 12.76 13.78 3.39
C TYR A 137 12.70 14.95 4.37
N VAL A 138 12.81 14.64 5.66
CA VAL A 138 12.99 15.63 6.74
C VAL A 138 14.17 15.19 7.60
N LYS A 139 15.20 16.03 7.67
CA LYS A 139 16.44 15.76 8.43
C LYS A 139 17.08 14.42 8.04
N GLY A 140 16.99 14.06 6.77
CA GLY A 140 17.55 12.84 6.19
C GLY A 140 16.64 11.62 6.25
N TYR A 141 15.57 11.63 7.05
CA TYR A 141 14.63 10.52 7.14
C TYR A 141 13.57 10.61 6.05
N ASP A 142 13.14 9.46 5.52
CA ASP A 142 11.99 9.37 4.63
C ASP A 142 10.71 9.62 5.44
N GLU A 143 9.89 10.56 4.97
CA GLU A 143 8.64 10.96 5.60
C GLU A 143 7.44 10.67 4.71
N SER A 144 7.60 10.68 3.38
CA SER A 144 6.49 10.44 2.48
C SER A 144 7.00 10.11 1.10
N LYS A 145 6.28 9.25 0.41
CA LYS A 145 6.68 8.72 -0.87
C LYS A 145 5.47 8.54 -1.77
N ALA A 146 5.53 9.06 -2.99
CA ALA A 146 4.53 8.80 -4.01
C ALA A 146 5.18 8.19 -5.24
N CYS A 147 4.58 7.11 -5.74
CA CYS A 147 4.95 6.52 -7.01
C CYS A 147 3.82 6.74 -8.01
N TYR A 148 4.22 7.20 -9.20
CA TYR A 148 3.33 7.38 -10.34
C TYR A 148 3.63 6.34 -11.40
N GLN A 149 2.59 5.84 -12.06
CA GLN A 149 2.68 4.96 -13.22
C GLN A 149 1.89 5.58 -14.38
N ASP A 150 2.55 5.77 -15.52
CA ASP A 150 1.98 6.38 -16.73
C ASP A 150 1.36 7.80 -16.56
N GLY A 151 1.57 8.43 -15.39
CA GLY A 151 0.99 9.73 -15.05
C GLY A 151 -0.06 9.68 -13.95
N SER A 152 -0.54 8.48 -13.61
CA SER A 152 -1.50 8.27 -12.52
C SER A 152 -0.78 7.90 -11.23
N LEU A 153 -1.32 8.33 -10.09
CA LEU A 153 -0.82 7.91 -8.78
C LEU A 153 -1.04 6.39 -8.63
N PHE A 154 0.03 5.66 -8.32
CA PHE A 154 0.01 4.21 -8.16
C PHE A 154 0.20 3.80 -6.70
N MET A 155 1.07 4.50 -5.97
CA MET A 155 1.32 4.26 -4.56
C MET A 155 1.58 5.57 -3.83
N LEU A 156 1.13 5.65 -2.59
CA LEU A 156 1.41 6.72 -1.64
C LEU A 156 1.76 6.07 -0.32
N GLU A 157 2.85 6.50 0.29
CA GLU A 157 3.29 6.10 1.59
C GLU A 157 3.57 7.35 2.41
N HIS A 158 3.09 7.38 3.64
CA HIS A 158 3.29 8.45 4.60
C HIS A 158 3.90 7.85 5.85
N VAL A 159 4.98 8.45 6.34
CA VAL A 159 5.74 8.02 7.50
C VAL A 159 5.81 9.21 8.45
N ASP A 160 5.26 9.06 9.65
CA ASP A 160 5.49 10.01 10.74
C ASP A 160 6.44 9.35 11.74
N ASN A 161 7.73 9.66 11.58
CA ASN A 161 8.80 9.12 12.41
C ASN A 161 8.68 9.55 13.88
N SER A 162 7.95 10.63 14.19
CA SER A 162 7.81 11.12 15.57
C SER A 162 6.94 10.21 16.43
N ILE A 163 6.00 9.50 15.80
CA ILE A 163 5.09 8.54 16.43
C ILE A 163 5.24 7.12 15.88
N GLY A 164 6.25 6.88 15.04
CA GLY A 164 6.54 5.57 14.46
C GLY A 164 5.40 5.06 13.59
N LEU A 165 4.69 5.97 12.91
CA LEU A 165 3.54 5.67 12.08
C LEU A 165 3.96 5.51 10.62
N ARG A 166 3.37 4.52 9.94
CA ARG A 166 3.49 4.31 8.50
C ARG A 166 2.13 3.96 7.91
N GLU A 167 1.68 4.75 6.94
CA GLU A 167 0.48 4.50 6.15
C GLU A 167 0.87 4.30 4.70
N LYS A 168 0.24 3.34 4.02
CA LYS A 168 0.51 3.05 2.61
C LYS A 168 -0.77 2.73 1.87
N TYR A 169 -0.86 3.25 0.66
CA TYR A 169 -2.00 3.16 -0.23
C TYR A 169 -1.52 2.72 -1.61
N ARG A 170 -2.30 1.90 -2.29
CA ARG A 170 -2.06 1.55 -3.71
C ARG A 170 -3.33 1.65 -4.51
N TRP A 171 -3.21 2.22 -5.70
CA TRP A 171 -4.30 2.36 -6.65
C TRP A 171 -4.11 1.44 -7.86
N ASN A 172 -5.21 0.94 -8.40
CA ASN A 172 -5.22 0.29 -9.71
C ASN A 172 -5.27 1.33 -10.85
N ALA A 173 -5.21 0.87 -12.10
CA ALA A 173 -5.26 1.74 -13.28
C ALA A 173 -6.59 2.52 -13.42
N CYS A 174 -7.65 2.10 -12.73
CA CYS A 174 -8.95 2.77 -12.71
C CYS A 174 -9.04 3.85 -11.61
N GLY A 175 -7.99 4.01 -10.79
CA GLY A 175 -7.96 4.98 -9.70
C GLY A 175 -8.67 4.49 -8.43
N GLU A 176 -8.91 3.18 -8.29
CA GLU A 176 -9.49 2.59 -7.08
C GLU A 176 -8.39 2.12 -6.14
N VAL A 177 -8.56 2.33 -4.83
CA VAL A 177 -7.63 1.82 -3.82
C VAL A 177 -7.79 0.30 -3.72
N VAL A 178 -6.73 -0.44 -4.01
CA VAL A 178 -6.68 -1.92 -3.97
C VAL A 178 -5.82 -2.45 -2.84
N PHE A 179 -5.12 -1.58 -2.12
CA PHE A 179 -4.29 -1.94 -0.98
C PHE A 179 -4.23 -0.78 -0.02
N TYR A 180 -4.30 -1.13 1.26
CA TYR A 180 -4.04 -0.22 2.35
C TYR A 180 -3.26 -0.95 3.44
N SER A 181 -2.27 -0.29 4.01
CA SER A 181 -1.66 -0.72 5.25
C SER A 181 -1.43 0.46 6.17
N TYR A 182 -1.58 0.22 7.45
CA TYR A 182 -1.32 1.13 8.55
C TYR A 182 -0.48 0.37 9.58
N GLN A 183 0.63 0.95 9.99
CA GLN A 183 1.53 0.36 10.97
C GLN A 183 1.95 1.44 11.97
N ALA A 184 1.70 1.20 13.25
CA ALA A 184 2.25 2.00 14.35
C ALA A 184 3.27 1.15 15.12
N LEU A 185 4.55 1.41 14.86
CA LEU A 185 5.69 0.61 15.33
C LEU A 185 5.75 0.53 16.86
N PHE A 186 5.46 1.62 17.57
CA PHE A 186 5.56 1.66 19.04
C PHE A 186 4.49 0.83 19.75
N ASN A 187 3.35 0.58 19.09
CA ASN A 187 2.22 -0.13 19.67
C ASN A 187 2.04 -1.53 19.07
N ASN A 188 2.94 -1.99 18.19
CA ASN A 188 2.79 -3.22 17.41
C ASN A 188 1.43 -3.34 16.70
N LEU A 189 0.85 -2.19 16.33
CA LEU A 189 -0.46 -2.12 15.73
C LEU A 189 -0.31 -2.11 14.21
N LEU A 190 -1.02 -3.03 13.57
CA LEU A 190 -1.00 -3.30 12.15
C LEU A 190 -2.44 -3.46 11.69
N LEU A 191 -2.86 -2.62 10.75
CA LEU A 191 -4.08 -2.83 9.98
C LEU A 191 -3.67 -2.94 8.52
N PHE A 192 -4.16 -3.95 7.84
CA PHE A 192 -3.84 -4.20 6.45
C PHE A 192 -5.05 -4.77 5.74
N TRP A 193 -5.29 -4.31 4.52
CA TRP A 193 -6.24 -4.97 3.64
C TRP A 193 -5.84 -4.85 2.18
N MET A 194 -6.29 -5.82 1.40
CA MET A 194 -5.98 -5.91 -0.02
C MET A 194 -7.17 -6.46 -0.80
N LYS A 195 -7.34 -5.92 -2.00
CA LYS A 195 -8.30 -6.39 -3.00
C LYS A 195 -7.59 -7.23 -4.06
N ASP A 196 -8.29 -8.24 -4.57
CA ASP A 196 -7.83 -9.05 -5.69
C ASP A 196 -7.90 -8.30 -7.03
N GLU A 197 -7.54 -8.99 -8.12
CA GLU A 197 -7.55 -8.44 -9.48
C GLU A 197 -8.95 -8.00 -9.97
N PHE A 198 -10.02 -8.42 -9.28
CA PHE A 198 -11.40 -8.02 -9.56
C PHE A 198 -11.90 -6.91 -8.63
N GLY A 199 -11.04 -6.36 -7.77
CA GLY A 199 -11.41 -5.34 -6.81
C GLY A 199 -12.21 -5.87 -5.62
N LEU A 200 -12.16 -7.18 -5.35
CA LEU A 200 -12.84 -7.80 -4.22
C LEU A 200 -11.89 -7.96 -3.04
N LEU A 201 -12.34 -7.67 -1.82
CA LEU A 201 -11.54 -7.84 -0.60
C LEU A 201 -11.12 -9.31 -0.45
N SER A 202 -9.81 -9.56 -0.49
CA SER A 202 -9.22 -10.89 -0.40
C SER A 202 -8.47 -11.13 0.90
N THR A 203 -7.93 -10.07 1.50
CA THR A 203 -7.14 -10.17 2.73
C THR A 203 -7.48 -9.01 3.65
N PHE A 204 -7.63 -9.31 4.94
CA PHE A 204 -7.81 -8.35 6.00
C PHE A 204 -7.02 -8.81 7.23
N GLU A 205 -6.01 -8.05 7.61
CA GLU A 205 -5.17 -8.31 8.77
C GLU A 205 -5.32 -7.17 9.77
N CYS A 206 -5.48 -7.53 11.03
CA CYS A 206 -5.66 -6.58 12.13
C CYS A 206 -4.95 -7.14 13.37
N SER A 207 -3.81 -6.55 13.74
CA SER A 207 -3.15 -6.86 15.01
C SER A 207 -3.73 -5.99 16.12
N ILE A 208 -3.95 -6.62 17.30
CA ILE A 208 -4.54 -5.97 18.48
C ILE A 208 -5.94 -5.40 18.15
N ASP A 209 -6.70 -4.94 19.14
CA ASP A 209 -7.95 -4.23 18.86
C ASP A 209 -7.66 -2.83 18.30
N TYR A 210 -7.32 -2.77 17.01
CA TYR A 210 -7.10 -1.52 16.26
C TYR A 210 -8.25 -0.52 16.45
N PHE A 211 -9.48 -1.00 16.58
CA PHE A 211 -10.65 -0.16 16.70
C PHE A 211 -10.84 0.39 18.11
N GLU A 212 -10.46 -0.36 19.14
CA GLU A 212 -10.32 0.18 20.49
C GLU A 212 -9.29 1.32 20.51
N GLU A 213 -8.12 1.11 19.90
CA GLU A 213 -7.06 2.13 19.81
C GLU A 213 -7.51 3.40 19.06
N LEU A 214 -8.26 3.25 17.96
CA LEU A 214 -8.90 4.39 17.28
C LEU A 214 -9.92 5.10 18.16
N SER A 215 -10.71 4.35 18.93
CA SER A 215 -11.77 4.93 19.78
C SER A 215 -11.21 5.77 20.93
N MET A 216 -9.98 5.48 21.37
CA MET A 216 -9.27 6.27 22.37
C MET A 216 -8.78 7.63 21.84
N GLY A 217 -8.95 7.91 20.54
CA GLY A 217 -8.60 9.19 19.92
C GLY A 217 -7.10 9.40 19.76
N SER A 218 -6.31 8.35 19.95
CA SER A 218 -4.85 8.39 19.85
C SER A 218 -4.38 8.60 18.41
N PHE A 219 -5.20 8.24 17.41
CA PHE A 219 -4.80 8.24 16.01
C PHE A 219 -5.98 8.52 15.06
N HIS A 220 -5.69 9.18 13.94
CA HIS A 220 -6.64 9.42 12.86
C HIS A 220 -5.99 9.05 11.53
N PRO A 221 -6.48 8.03 10.82
CA PRO A 221 -5.91 7.67 9.53
C PRO A 221 -6.09 8.80 8.52
N SER A 222 -5.03 9.11 7.77
CA SER A 222 -4.93 10.34 6.98
C SER A 222 -5.91 10.38 5.81
N VAL A 223 -6.20 9.23 5.19
CA VAL A 223 -7.05 9.14 3.99
C VAL A 223 -7.88 7.86 4.02
N GLY A 224 -9.21 7.97 4.10
CA GLY A 224 -10.13 6.86 3.77
C GLY A 224 -9.93 5.55 4.56
N GLY A 225 -9.24 5.60 5.70
CA GLY A 225 -9.00 4.45 6.56
C GLY A 225 -10.30 3.85 7.10
N CYS A 226 -10.28 2.56 7.40
CA CYS A 226 -11.42 1.87 7.99
C CYS A 226 -11.50 2.26 9.47
N CYS A 227 -12.51 3.04 9.86
CA CYS A 227 -12.68 3.45 11.26
C CYS A 227 -13.46 2.44 12.13
N SER A 228 -13.98 1.36 11.54
CA SER A 228 -14.68 0.27 12.25
C SER A 228 -14.74 -1.00 11.42
N TYR A 229 -15.11 -2.13 12.05
CA TYR A 229 -15.44 -3.38 11.36
C TYR A 229 -16.62 -3.28 10.39
N SER A 230 -17.39 -2.18 10.39
CA SER A 230 -18.46 -1.98 9.40
C SER A 230 -17.93 -2.02 7.96
N PHE A 231 -16.64 -1.72 7.74
CA PHE A 231 -15.96 -1.94 6.45
C PHE A 231 -16.17 -3.36 5.90
N LEU A 232 -16.04 -4.39 6.74
CA LEU A 232 -16.25 -5.77 6.33
C LEU A 232 -17.69 -6.08 5.91
N SER A 233 -18.67 -5.26 6.31
CA SER A 233 -20.07 -5.42 5.90
C SER A 233 -20.43 -4.66 4.62
N LEU A 234 -19.58 -3.71 4.21
CA LEU A 234 -19.80 -2.85 3.05
C LEU A 234 -19.04 -3.29 1.80
N GLU A 235 -17.91 -3.97 1.97
CA GLU A 235 -17.05 -4.34 0.83
C GLU A 235 -17.56 -5.54 0.03
N ALA A 236 -17.23 -5.58 -1.25
CA ALA A 236 -17.42 -6.80 -2.04
C ALA A 236 -16.32 -7.80 -1.67
N LEU A 237 -16.71 -9.01 -1.25
CA LEU A 237 -15.79 -10.04 -0.75
C LEU A 237 -15.35 -10.98 -1.87
N SER A 238 -14.08 -11.35 -1.87
CA SER A 238 -13.54 -12.37 -2.77
C SER A 238 -14.02 -13.77 -2.36
N GLY A 239 -13.97 -14.71 -3.29
CA GLY A 239 -14.31 -16.10 -2.99
C GLY A 239 -13.31 -16.79 -2.06
N LYS A 240 -12.09 -16.23 -1.97
CA LYS A 240 -11.07 -16.59 -0.98
C LYS A 240 -10.82 -15.39 -0.08
N LEU A 241 -11.04 -15.55 1.22
CA LEU A 241 -10.81 -14.48 2.19
C LEU A 241 -9.84 -14.95 3.27
N GLU A 242 -8.87 -14.12 3.58
CA GLU A 242 -7.93 -14.29 4.69
C GLU A 242 -8.16 -13.23 5.75
N LEU A 243 -8.35 -13.69 6.99
CA LEU A 243 -8.48 -12.88 8.19
C LEU A 243 -7.34 -13.24 9.15
N SER A 244 -6.49 -12.29 9.48
CA SER A 244 -5.33 -12.56 10.35
C SER A 244 -5.17 -11.53 11.46
N GLY A 245 -4.60 -11.98 12.58
CA GLY A 245 -4.18 -11.12 13.69
C GLY A 245 -5.16 -11.06 14.86
N SER A 246 -4.64 -10.70 16.03
CA SER A 246 -5.38 -10.77 17.30
C SER A 246 -6.53 -9.78 17.39
N GLY A 247 -6.59 -8.78 16.50
CA GLY A 247 -7.72 -7.89 16.35
C GLY A 247 -8.95 -8.58 15.78
N ILE A 248 -8.81 -9.71 15.08
CA ILE A 248 -9.97 -10.43 14.56
C ILE A 248 -10.75 -11.05 15.73
N THR A 249 -11.82 -10.38 16.15
CA THR A 249 -12.73 -10.75 17.25
C THR A 249 -14.07 -11.29 16.75
N ASP A 250 -14.94 -11.70 17.67
CA ASP A 250 -16.31 -12.13 17.34
C ASP A 250 -17.16 -11.02 16.70
N GLU A 251 -16.87 -9.76 17.02
CA GLU A 251 -17.52 -8.62 16.38
C GLU A 251 -17.11 -8.49 14.90
N ALA A 252 -15.83 -8.75 14.59
CA ALA A 252 -15.33 -8.76 13.22
C ALA A 252 -16.05 -9.84 12.39
N ILE A 253 -16.17 -11.06 12.93
CA ILE A 253 -16.91 -12.16 12.29
C ILE A 253 -18.39 -11.82 12.13
N THR A 254 -19.02 -11.28 13.17
CA THR A 254 -20.43 -10.85 13.11
C THR A 254 -20.64 -9.78 12.04
N SER A 255 -19.70 -8.86 11.87
CA SER A 255 -19.74 -7.81 10.85
C SER A 255 -19.56 -8.39 9.45
N LEU A 256 -18.62 -9.33 9.27
CA LEU A 256 -18.44 -10.06 8.02
C LEU A 256 -19.74 -10.79 7.59
N LEU A 257 -20.43 -11.45 8.53
CA LEU A 257 -21.65 -12.22 8.24
C LEU A 257 -22.85 -11.33 7.87
N LYS A 258 -22.82 -10.03 8.19
CA LYS A 258 -23.83 -9.06 7.73
C LYS A 258 -23.62 -8.64 6.27
N ASN A 259 -22.50 -9.03 5.65
CA ASN A 259 -22.19 -8.68 4.27
C ASN A 259 -23.03 -9.49 3.28
N ASN A 260 -23.70 -8.83 2.34
CA ASN A 260 -24.51 -9.50 1.31
C ASN A 260 -23.70 -10.39 0.35
N SER A 261 -22.38 -10.18 0.26
CA SER A 261 -21.46 -10.97 -0.56
C SER A 261 -20.84 -12.15 0.18
N VAL A 262 -21.16 -12.36 1.47
CA VAL A 262 -20.54 -13.43 2.28
C VAL A 262 -20.79 -14.83 1.72
N GLU A 263 -21.95 -15.04 1.08
CA GLU A 263 -22.31 -16.30 0.41
C GLU A 263 -21.40 -16.66 -0.77
N LYS A 264 -20.58 -15.70 -1.26
CA LYS A 264 -19.60 -15.95 -2.33
C LYS A 264 -18.30 -16.56 -1.80
N ILE A 265 -18.05 -16.47 -0.50
CA ILE A 265 -16.84 -17.05 0.11
C ILE A 265 -16.95 -18.56 0.07
N PHE A 266 -16.04 -19.20 -0.67
CA PHE A 266 -15.91 -20.66 -0.70
C PHE A 266 -14.68 -21.15 0.07
N GLU A 267 -13.74 -20.26 0.41
CA GLU A 267 -12.52 -20.57 1.15
C GLU A 267 -12.21 -19.44 2.13
N LEU A 268 -12.16 -19.75 3.43
CA LEU A 268 -11.89 -18.81 4.50
C LEU A 268 -10.68 -19.27 5.31
N HIS A 269 -9.72 -18.39 5.47
CA HIS A 269 -8.54 -18.57 6.32
C HIS A 269 -8.65 -17.62 7.50
N ILE A 270 -8.56 -18.16 8.72
CA ILE A 270 -8.53 -17.38 9.95
C ILE A 270 -7.27 -17.75 10.72
N SER A 271 -6.42 -16.78 11.00
CA SER A 271 -5.16 -17.00 11.68
C SER A 271 -4.91 -16.02 12.83
N SER A 272 -4.27 -16.50 13.90
CA SER A 272 -3.82 -15.67 15.03
C SER A 272 -4.91 -14.78 15.65
N SER A 273 -6.16 -15.21 15.59
CA SER A 273 -7.35 -14.43 15.93
C SER A 273 -7.78 -14.58 17.40
N SER A 274 -8.50 -13.59 17.92
CA SER A 274 -9.11 -13.63 19.28
C SER A 274 -10.57 -14.09 19.27
N ILE A 275 -11.02 -14.79 18.22
CA ILE A 275 -12.38 -15.33 18.13
C ILE A 275 -12.64 -16.42 19.18
N THR A 276 -13.88 -16.51 19.65
CA THR A 276 -14.33 -17.50 20.63
C THR A 276 -15.22 -18.57 20.01
N SER A 277 -15.75 -19.48 20.84
CA SER A 277 -16.75 -20.48 20.43
C SER A 277 -17.95 -19.88 19.69
N ASP A 278 -18.36 -18.67 20.05
CA ASP A 278 -19.54 -18.02 19.50
C ASP A 278 -19.35 -17.70 18.01
N SER A 279 -18.15 -17.23 17.62
CA SER A 279 -17.79 -17.07 16.21
C SER A 279 -17.82 -18.37 15.43
N PHE A 280 -17.32 -19.46 16.00
CA PHE A 280 -17.32 -20.75 15.31
C PHE A 280 -18.73 -21.25 15.03
N PHE A 281 -19.68 -21.04 15.95
CA PHE A 281 -21.08 -21.32 15.70
C PHE A 281 -21.65 -20.41 14.61
N ASN A 282 -21.31 -19.12 14.62
CA ASN A 282 -21.77 -18.18 13.60
C ASN A 282 -21.26 -18.54 12.20
N LEU A 283 -20.02 -19.04 12.08
CA LEU A 283 -19.45 -19.50 10.81
C LEU A 283 -20.23 -20.69 10.20
N THR A 284 -20.98 -21.46 10.98
CA THR A 284 -21.82 -22.55 10.46
C THR A 284 -22.97 -22.07 9.56
N SER A 285 -23.29 -20.77 9.61
CA SER A 285 -24.27 -20.15 8.70
C SER A 285 -23.77 -19.99 7.26
N LEU A 286 -22.45 -20.11 7.03
CA LEU A 286 -21.83 -19.97 5.72
C LEU A 286 -22.03 -21.23 4.87
N SER A 287 -23.24 -21.38 4.31
CA SER A 287 -23.62 -22.55 3.52
C SER A 287 -22.78 -22.72 2.24
N GLY A 288 -22.25 -21.63 1.69
CA GLY A 288 -21.34 -21.61 0.54
C GLY A 288 -19.90 -22.02 0.85
N LEU A 289 -19.50 -22.07 2.13
CA LEU A 289 -18.11 -22.30 2.52
C LEU A 289 -17.71 -23.76 2.31
N LYS A 290 -16.70 -23.97 1.46
CA LYS A 290 -16.17 -25.30 1.13
C LYS A 290 -14.91 -25.64 1.92
N LYS A 291 -14.15 -24.64 2.33
CA LYS A 291 -12.88 -24.81 3.04
C LYS A 291 -12.76 -23.78 4.14
N LEU A 292 -12.40 -24.25 5.33
CA LEU A 292 -12.11 -23.42 6.49
C LEU A 292 -10.73 -23.83 7.04
N TYR A 293 -9.80 -22.88 7.01
CA TYR A 293 -8.47 -23.04 7.57
C TYR A 293 -8.36 -22.19 8.83
N LEU A 294 -8.01 -22.85 9.94
CA LEU A 294 -7.84 -22.20 11.24
C LEU A 294 -6.40 -22.42 11.71
N SER A 295 -5.68 -21.37 12.10
CA SER A 295 -4.32 -21.53 12.64
C SER A 295 -4.07 -20.57 13.80
N SER A 296 -3.48 -21.06 14.89
CA SER A 296 -3.22 -20.23 16.07
C SER A 296 -4.49 -19.54 16.62
N CYS A 297 -5.63 -20.23 16.52
CA CYS A 297 -6.89 -19.85 17.15
C CYS A 297 -7.08 -20.66 18.44
N GLN A 298 -7.81 -20.13 19.43
CA GLN A 298 -8.16 -20.86 20.65
C GLN A 298 -9.28 -21.89 20.39
N LEU A 299 -8.94 -23.02 19.75
CA LEU A 299 -9.90 -24.07 19.38
C LEU A 299 -9.69 -25.33 20.23
N SER A 300 -10.70 -25.72 21.02
CA SER A 300 -10.66 -27.00 21.74
C SER A 300 -10.99 -28.19 20.81
N LYS A 301 -10.61 -29.40 21.23
CA LYS A 301 -10.93 -30.63 20.48
C LYS A 301 -12.43 -30.84 20.35
N GLU A 302 -13.18 -30.60 21.42
CA GLU A 302 -14.63 -30.73 21.46
C GLU A 302 -15.29 -29.79 20.44
N LEU A 303 -14.87 -28.52 20.44
CA LEU A 303 -15.38 -27.52 19.52
C LEU A 303 -15.05 -27.85 18.06
N PHE A 304 -13.86 -28.38 17.79
CA PHE A 304 -13.50 -28.87 16.46
C PHE A 304 -14.42 -30.01 15.97
N PHE A 305 -14.73 -30.98 16.85
CA PHE A 305 -15.66 -32.05 16.51
C PHE A 305 -17.07 -31.54 16.26
N ASP A 306 -17.56 -30.61 17.08
CA ASP A 306 -18.88 -29.99 16.91
C ASP A 306 -18.96 -29.18 15.62
N LEU A 307 -17.90 -28.45 15.27
CA LEU A 307 -17.81 -27.69 14.02
C LEU A 307 -17.86 -28.63 12.80
N ARG A 308 -17.08 -29.72 12.82
CA ARG A 308 -17.13 -30.76 11.75
C ARG A 308 -18.49 -31.42 11.62
N LYS A 309 -19.16 -31.67 12.74
CA LYS A 309 -20.51 -32.24 12.74
C LYS A 309 -21.54 -31.27 12.18
N SER A 310 -21.37 -29.97 12.45
CA SER A 310 -22.29 -28.91 12.01
C SER A 310 -22.10 -28.52 10.54
N MET A 311 -20.87 -28.66 10.02
CA MET A 311 -20.51 -28.32 8.64
C MET A 311 -19.93 -29.53 7.88
N PRO A 312 -20.70 -30.63 7.70
CA PRO A 312 -20.18 -31.86 7.06
C PRO A 312 -19.79 -31.67 5.59
N TRP A 313 -20.22 -30.57 4.95
CA TRP A 313 -19.85 -30.21 3.58
C TRP A 313 -18.55 -29.41 3.49
N CYS A 314 -18.06 -28.86 4.59
CA CYS A 314 -16.89 -27.99 4.63
C CYS A 314 -15.65 -28.76 5.03
N GLU A 315 -14.58 -28.62 4.25
CA GLU A 315 -13.26 -29.12 4.60
C GLU A 315 -12.64 -28.22 5.67
N ILE A 316 -12.64 -28.69 6.92
CA ILE A 316 -12.03 -27.96 8.05
C ILE A 316 -10.63 -28.50 8.29
N ARG A 317 -9.64 -27.60 8.17
CA ARG A 317 -8.24 -27.84 8.53
C ARG A 317 -7.83 -26.92 9.66
N VAL A 318 -7.04 -27.47 10.57
CA VAL A 318 -6.44 -26.70 11.66
C VAL A 318 -4.94 -26.85 11.56
N GLY A 319 -4.21 -25.74 11.75
CA GLY A 319 -2.75 -25.73 11.83
C GLY A 319 -2.23 -26.68 12.91
N ASN A 320 -0.92 -26.92 12.92
CA ASN A 320 -0.23 -28.00 13.65
C ASN A 320 -0.30 -27.93 15.21
N GLU A 321 -1.29 -27.28 15.82
CA GLU A 321 -1.35 -26.98 17.26
C GLU A 321 -2.58 -27.55 18.03
N ILE A 322 -3.22 -28.65 17.58
CA ILE A 322 -4.27 -29.34 18.37
C ILE A 322 -3.71 -30.51 19.20
#